data_AF-A0A1E5VV47-F1
#
_entry.id   AF-A0A1E5VV47-F1
#
_cell.length_a   1.000
_cell.length_b   1.000
_cell.length_c   1.000
_cell.angle_alpha   90.00
_cell.angle_beta   90.00
_cell.angle_gamma   90.00
#
_symmetry.space_group_name_H-M   'P 1'
#
loop_
_entity.id
_entity.type
_entity.pdbx_description
1 polymer ?
#
loop_
_entity_poly.entity_id
_entity_poly.type
_entity_poly.pdbx_seq_one_letter_code
_entity_poly.pdbx_strand_id
1 'polypeptide(L)'
;LHQVSQQASSIQDLVEVVRASISLISKQWSSAMNLFHEKFSVLPNLIAAHGAESSSEDEFLSLLFGTRTSPALHQFLASSLGEAGLKRIAKAVDSAGREIRGVVSEHLQPAVEIISFRLAELRGLARWCSRFQIIGLDEKLIDGVTESIGMLVVQVERFSRVAATVLYQFQNFFTWVLKCVKILLNEPTDQVPAANSELVVIFLKFLLDKDPIKQLLEADERIECDMDTARHIEQLVVFGGFTDTQFLERSLVKQFNELEDSLKEAFLMPFTTISSQIHCQGLLPLYPVTSSVILASTCTPTSISFYKDEDSQHEESSYSLTDFVCFKIPDGSLNKRNCIGVIKDSGNCCTALSMASLSGFLLHMPDEYECVDLSLYKDNQVVLLLSERSCSDSPGRSWMVMLQTENFSFTPLSRPFPANIYSMQKLAALDLQLDTDYGKVRSIPYTVSTPLAVSASRGVACVFSSRRHALVYILDEDEEEDDDEVSDTE
;
A
#
# COMPACT_ATOMS: atom_id res chain seq x y z
N LEU A 1 -3.60 -14.24 13.79
CA LEU A 1 -2.70 -13.34 13.05
C LEU A 1 -3.22 -13.08 11.63
N HIS A 2 -3.32 -14.09 10.76
CA HIS A 2 -3.84 -13.93 9.38
C HIS A 2 -5.16 -13.15 9.28
N GLN A 3 -6.17 -13.51 10.10
CA GLN A 3 -7.44 -12.79 10.12
C GLN A 3 -7.30 -11.31 10.49
N VAL A 4 -6.50 -10.99 11.52
CA VAL A 4 -6.27 -9.61 11.96
C VAL A 4 -5.50 -8.81 10.90
N SER A 5 -4.49 -9.41 10.26
CA SER A 5 -3.74 -8.76 9.19
C SER A 5 -4.58 -8.50 7.95
N GLN A 6 -5.47 -9.43 7.58
CA GLN A 6 -6.37 -9.26 6.44
C GLN A 6 -7.36 -8.11 6.69
N GLN A 7 -7.91 -8.03 7.91
CA GLN A 7 -8.81 -6.96 8.34
C GLN A 7 -8.09 -5.60 8.35
N ALA A 8 -6.90 -5.52 8.94
CA ALA A 8 -6.10 -4.30 8.98
C ALA A 8 -5.70 -3.82 7.57
N SER A 9 -5.28 -4.73 6.69
CA SER A 9 -4.98 -4.40 5.29
C SER A 9 -6.20 -3.85 4.56
N SER A 10 -7.35 -4.52 4.68
CA SER A 10 -8.59 -4.06 4.06
C SER A 10 -9.03 -2.69 4.58
N ILE A 11 -8.85 -2.41 5.88
CA ILE A 11 -9.16 -1.10 6.46
C ILE A 11 -8.22 -0.03 5.88
N GLN A 12 -6.92 -0.33 5.79
CA GLN A 12 -5.94 0.61 5.22
C GLN A 12 -6.26 0.98 3.77
N ASP A 13 -6.64 0.00 2.95
CA ASP A 13 -7.03 0.23 1.55
C ASP A 13 -8.27 1.15 1.47
N LEU A 14 -9.25 0.95 2.36
CA LEU A 14 -10.46 1.79 2.41
C LEU A 14 -10.18 3.20 2.96
N VAL A 15 -9.23 3.35 3.88
CA VAL A 15 -8.76 4.66 4.36
C VAL A 15 -8.18 5.48 3.21
N GLU A 16 -7.45 4.86 2.28
CA GLU A 16 -6.99 5.52 1.05
C GLU A 16 -8.17 6.00 0.18
N VAL A 17 -9.22 5.18 0.06
CA VAL A 17 -10.46 5.56 -0.67
C VAL A 17 -11.12 6.77 -0.03
N VAL A 18 -11.24 6.81 1.31
CA VAL A 18 -11.80 7.94 2.05
C VAL A 18 -10.97 9.20 1.80
N ARG A 19 -9.63 9.12 1.92
CA ARG A 19 -8.73 10.25 1.67
C ARG A 19 -8.85 10.80 0.25
N ALA A 20 -8.84 9.91 -0.75
CA ALA A 20 -8.99 10.29 -2.15
C ALA A 20 -10.35 10.94 -2.41
N SER A 21 -11.42 10.42 -1.80
CA SER A 21 -12.78 10.95 -1.93
C SER A 21 -12.90 12.36 -1.36
N ILE A 22 -12.38 12.60 -0.14
CA ILE A 22 -12.39 13.93 0.49
C ILE A 22 -11.59 14.94 -0.35
N SER A 23 -10.40 14.55 -0.82
CA SER A 23 -9.57 15.40 -1.69
C SER A 23 -10.25 15.76 -3.00
N LEU A 24 -10.93 14.79 -3.64
CA LEU A 24 -11.68 15.01 -4.87
C LEU A 24 -12.85 15.97 -4.64
N ILE A 25 -13.63 15.77 -3.57
CA ILE A 25 -14.75 16.65 -3.18
C ILE A 25 -14.26 18.08 -2.99
N SER A 26 -13.19 18.29 -2.21
CA SER A 26 -12.61 19.61 -1.95
C SER A 26 -12.18 20.29 -3.26
N LYS A 27 -11.45 19.57 -4.11
CA LYS A 27 -10.97 20.10 -5.39
C LYS A 27 -12.12 20.54 -6.31
N GLN A 28 -13.17 19.73 -6.43
CA GLN A 28 -14.30 20.05 -7.31
C GLN A 28 -15.09 21.24 -6.80
N TRP A 29 -15.37 21.28 -5.49
CA TRP A 29 -16.08 22.40 -4.89
C TRP A 29 -15.29 23.71 -4.99
N SER A 30 -14.01 23.67 -4.62
CA SER A 30 -13.13 24.85 -4.67
C SER A 30 -13.02 25.42 -6.09
N SER A 31 -12.93 24.55 -7.11
CA SER A 31 -12.90 24.99 -8.52
C SER A 31 -14.17 25.76 -8.91
N ALA A 32 -15.34 25.23 -8.55
CA ALA A 32 -16.62 25.90 -8.84
C ALA A 32 -16.78 27.20 -8.06
N MET A 33 -16.38 27.22 -6.78
CA MET A 33 -16.55 28.37 -5.92
C MET A 33 -15.57 29.50 -6.25
N ASN A 34 -14.35 29.17 -6.71
CA ASN A 34 -13.42 30.16 -7.24
C ASN A 34 -14.02 30.90 -8.45
N LEU A 35 -14.69 30.19 -9.36
CA LEU A 35 -15.37 30.83 -10.48
C LEU A 35 -16.54 31.72 -10.05
N PHE A 36 -17.30 31.29 -9.04
CA PHE A 36 -18.37 32.10 -8.45
C PHE A 36 -17.80 33.39 -7.84
N HIS A 37 -16.81 33.30 -6.95
CA HIS A 37 -16.20 34.45 -6.30
C HIS A 37 -15.49 35.38 -7.29
N GLU A 38 -14.79 34.85 -8.30
CA GLU A 38 -14.15 35.68 -9.33
C GLU A 38 -15.17 36.60 -10.02
N LYS A 39 -16.35 36.07 -10.36
CA LYS A 39 -17.39 36.85 -11.03
C LYS A 39 -18.15 37.77 -10.08
N PHE A 40 -18.47 37.31 -8.88
CA PHE A 40 -19.22 38.12 -7.91
C PHE A 40 -18.37 39.19 -7.21
N SER A 41 -17.04 39.05 -7.17
CA SER A 41 -16.11 40.07 -6.64
C SER A 41 -16.10 41.39 -7.44
N VAL A 42 -16.64 41.38 -8.66
CA VAL A 42 -16.78 42.58 -9.49
C VAL A 42 -17.82 43.54 -8.92
N LEU A 43 -18.86 43.03 -8.25
CA LEU A 43 -19.98 43.82 -7.76
C LEU A 43 -19.57 44.84 -6.67
N PRO A 44 -18.83 44.46 -5.60
CA PRO A 44 -18.33 45.43 -4.61
C PRO A 44 -17.54 46.59 -5.24
N ASN A 45 -16.70 46.30 -6.25
CA ASN A 45 -15.91 47.31 -6.95
C ASN A 45 -16.80 48.28 -7.74
N LEU A 46 -17.87 47.78 -8.37
CA LEU A 46 -18.85 48.61 -9.07
C LEU A 46 -19.65 49.47 -8.10
N ILE A 47 -20.04 48.94 -6.94
CA ILE A 47 -20.76 49.69 -5.90
C ILE A 47 -19.91 50.87 -5.43
N ALA A 48 -18.63 50.62 -5.10
CA ALA A 48 -17.69 51.65 -4.69
C ALA A 48 -17.46 52.70 -5.79
N ALA A 49 -17.34 52.29 -7.06
CA ALA A 49 -17.17 53.19 -8.20
C ALA A 49 -18.39 54.12 -8.44
N HIS A 50 -19.59 53.68 -8.06
CA HIS A 50 -20.81 54.49 -8.13
C HIS A 50 -21.06 55.33 -6.86
N GLY A 51 -20.16 55.30 -5.88
CA GLY A 51 -20.22 56.11 -4.67
C GLY A 51 -21.25 55.66 -3.64
N ALA A 52 -21.64 54.38 -3.66
CA ALA A 52 -22.53 53.78 -2.66
C ALA A 52 -21.73 53.04 -1.57
N GLU A 53 -22.25 53.04 -0.33
CA GLU A 53 -21.68 52.33 0.82
C GLU A 53 -22.42 51.02 1.16
N SER A 54 -23.36 50.59 0.30
CA SER A 54 -24.14 49.36 0.46
C SER A 54 -23.29 48.10 0.28
N SER A 55 -23.64 47.02 0.98
CA SER A 55 -23.04 45.71 0.72
C SER A 55 -23.67 45.04 -0.52
N SER A 56 -22.98 44.04 -1.09
CA SER A 56 -23.56 43.20 -2.15
C SER A 56 -24.89 42.55 -1.70
N GLU A 57 -24.99 42.15 -0.43
CA GLU A 57 -26.21 41.61 0.17
C GLU A 57 -27.35 42.63 0.12
N ASP A 58 -27.11 43.87 0.56
CA ASP A 58 -28.12 44.94 0.60
C ASP A 58 -28.65 45.27 -0.79
N GLU A 59 -27.78 45.30 -1.81
CA GLU A 59 -28.14 45.55 -3.20
C GLU A 59 -29.05 44.44 -3.76
N PHE A 60 -28.72 43.17 -3.51
CA PHE A 60 -29.56 42.05 -3.93
C PHE A 60 -30.87 41.95 -3.15
N LEU A 61 -30.88 42.27 -1.84
CA LEU A 61 -32.11 42.35 -1.05
C LEU A 61 -33.01 43.48 -1.55
N SER A 62 -32.44 44.64 -1.87
CA SER A 62 -33.13 45.78 -2.46
C SER A 62 -33.82 45.38 -3.78
N LEU A 63 -33.11 44.65 -4.64
CA LEU A 63 -33.67 44.10 -5.87
C LEU A 63 -34.81 43.10 -5.60
N LEU A 64 -34.65 42.22 -4.62
CA LEU A 64 -35.66 41.21 -4.27
C LEU A 64 -36.96 41.85 -3.76
N PHE A 65 -36.87 42.89 -2.94
CA PHE A 65 -38.05 43.61 -2.41
C PHE A 65 -38.67 44.58 -3.42
N GLY A 66 -38.20 44.59 -4.67
CA GLY A 66 -38.76 45.42 -5.73
C GLY A 66 -38.42 46.91 -5.61
N THR A 67 -37.39 47.25 -4.83
CA THR A 67 -36.82 48.59 -4.87
C THR A 67 -35.98 48.76 -6.15
N ARG A 68 -35.71 50.01 -6.57
CA ARG A 68 -35.02 50.30 -7.83
C ARG A 68 -33.68 49.56 -7.90
N THR A 69 -33.40 48.89 -9.02
CA THR A 69 -32.06 48.36 -9.31
C THR A 69 -31.06 49.52 -9.32
N SER A 70 -30.05 49.48 -8.46
CA SER A 70 -29.00 50.50 -8.46
C SER A 70 -28.23 50.49 -9.78
N PRO A 71 -27.61 51.61 -10.19
CA PRO A 71 -26.80 51.65 -11.41
C PRO A 71 -25.66 50.63 -11.41
N ALA A 72 -25.04 50.41 -10.24
CA ALA A 72 -23.97 49.41 -10.06
C ALA A 72 -24.49 47.98 -10.26
N LEU A 73 -25.61 47.62 -9.62
CA LEU A 73 -26.21 46.29 -9.76
C LEU A 73 -26.75 46.06 -11.19
N HIS A 74 -27.29 47.10 -11.82
CA HIS A 74 -27.72 47.05 -13.21
C HIS A 74 -26.55 46.79 -14.16
N GLN A 75 -25.44 47.53 -14.03
CA GLN A 75 -24.23 47.31 -14.82
C GLN A 75 -23.67 45.90 -14.59
N PHE A 76 -23.67 45.44 -13.34
CA PHE A 76 -23.22 44.10 -13.00
C PHE A 76 -24.06 43.03 -13.69
N LEU A 77 -25.39 43.05 -13.51
CA LEU A 77 -26.29 42.04 -14.06
C LEU A 77 -26.37 42.06 -15.59
N ALA A 78 -26.43 43.25 -16.19
CA ALA A 78 -26.61 43.39 -17.64
C ALA A 78 -25.31 43.23 -18.44
N SER A 79 -24.15 43.63 -17.89
CA SER A 79 -22.91 43.72 -18.65
C SER A 79 -21.76 42.87 -18.09
N SER A 80 -21.47 42.94 -16.80
CA SER A 80 -20.31 42.23 -16.23
C SER A 80 -20.53 40.73 -16.04
N LEU A 81 -21.67 40.37 -15.45
CA LEU A 81 -22.10 38.98 -15.27
C LEU A 81 -22.80 38.49 -16.55
N GLY A 82 -23.87 39.18 -16.95
CA GLY A 82 -24.69 38.84 -18.10
C GLY A 82 -25.35 37.44 -18.01
N GLU A 83 -26.22 37.13 -18.97
CA GLU A 83 -26.88 35.81 -19.01
C GLU A 83 -25.87 34.67 -19.22
N ALA A 84 -24.90 34.87 -20.10
CA ALA A 84 -23.89 33.86 -20.43
C ALA A 84 -22.95 33.56 -19.25
N GLY A 85 -22.53 34.59 -18.48
CA GLY A 85 -21.70 34.39 -17.29
C GLY A 85 -22.47 33.70 -16.19
N LEU A 86 -23.71 34.13 -15.92
CA LEU A 86 -24.58 33.48 -14.94
C LEU A 86 -24.81 31.99 -15.26
N LYS A 87 -25.18 31.66 -16.50
CA LYS A 87 -25.38 30.25 -16.93
C LYS A 87 -24.09 29.42 -16.80
N ARG A 88 -22.93 30.02 -17.06
CA ARG A 88 -21.63 29.34 -16.92
C ARG A 88 -21.36 28.98 -15.46
N ILE A 89 -21.56 29.92 -14.53
CA ILE A 89 -21.34 29.69 -13.09
C ILE A 89 -22.37 28.67 -12.56
N ALA A 90 -23.65 28.84 -12.89
CA ALA A 90 -24.70 27.91 -12.50
C ALA A 90 -24.38 26.48 -12.95
N LYS A 91 -23.96 26.30 -14.21
CA LYS A 91 -23.53 24.99 -14.73
C LYS A 91 -22.32 24.42 -13.99
N ALA A 92 -21.35 25.26 -13.63
CA ALA A 92 -20.16 24.84 -12.88
C ALA A 92 -20.51 24.34 -11.48
N VAL A 93 -21.33 25.12 -10.74
CA VAL A 93 -21.81 24.74 -9.40
C VAL A 93 -22.69 23.49 -9.46
N ASP A 94 -23.58 23.37 -10.44
CA ASP A 94 -24.40 22.17 -10.64
C ASP A 94 -23.56 20.94 -10.98
N SER A 95 -22.49 21.09 -11.77
CA SER A 95 -21.58 19.99 -12.10
C SER A 95 -20.80 19.53 -10.87
N ALA A 96 -20.20 20.47 -10.13
CA ALA A 96 -19.53 20.16 -8.88
C ALA A 96 -20.49 19.49 -7.89
N GLY A 97 -21.73 19.99 -7.76
CA GLY A 97 -22.73 19.38 -6.89
C GLY A 97 -23.11 17.94 -7.27
N ARG A 98 -23.23 17.64 -8.57
CA ARG A 98 -23.46 16.26 -9.04
C ARG A 98 -22.28 15.36 -8.73
N GLU A 99 -21.06 15.83 -8.96
CA GLU A 99 -19.83 15.07 -8.68
C GLU A 99 -19.66 14.81 -7.18
N ILE A 100 -19.84 15.84 -6.33
CA ILE A 100 -19.80 15.70 -4.87
C ILE A 100 -20.81 14.65 -4.41
N ARG A 101 -22.06 14.74 -4.84
CA ARG A 101 -23.09 13.76 -4.48
C ARG A 101 -22.70 12.35 -4.93
N GLY A 102 -22.20 12.18 -6.16
CA GLY A 102 -21.74 10.90 -6.66
C GLY A 102 -20.60 10.32 -5.82
N VAL A 103 -19.55 11.10 -5.54
CA VAL A 103 -18.42 10.66 -4.72
C VAL A 103 -18.87 10.31 -3.30
N VAL A 104 -19.77 11.09 -2.71
CA VAL A 104 -20.30 10.80 -1.37
C VAL A 104 -21.08 9.49 -1.36
N SER A 105 -22.03 9.30 -2.27
CA SER A 105 -22.91 8.12 -2.26
C SER A 105 -22.26 6.84 -2.76
N GLU A 106 -21.31 6.93 -3.70
CA GLU A 106 -20.73 5.76 -4.37
C GLU A 106 -19.37 5.35 -3.78
N HIS A 107 -18.66 6.26 -3.09
CA HIS A 107 -17.31 5.99 -2.60
C HIS A 107 -17.13 6.28 -1.11
N LEU A 108 -17.40 7.51 -0.67
CA LEU A 108 -17.11 7.93 0.70
C LEU A 108 -17.99 7.21 1.74
N GLN A 109 -19.31 7.27 1.57
CA GLN A 109 -20.26 6.65 2.50
C GLN A 109 -20.06 5.12 2.58
N PRO A 110 -20.00 4.37 1.46
CA PRO A 110 -19.75 2.93 1.52
C PRO A 110 -18.40 2.58 2.16
N ALA A 111 -17.33 3.34 1.87
CA ALA A 111 -16.02 3.07 2.44
C ALA A 111 -16.02 3.21 3.98
N VAL A 112 -16.61 4.28 4.51
CA VAL A 112 -16.68 4.52 5.96
C VAL A 112 -17.55 3.46 6.64
N GLU A 113 -18.67 3.04 6.01
CA GLU A 113 -19.52 1.96 6.53
C GLU A 113 -18.81 0.60 6.57
N ILE A 114 -18.07 0.26 5.51
CA ILE A 114 -17.29 -0.99 5.47
C ILE A 114 -16.16 -0.95 6.50
N ILE A 115 -15.45 0.17 6.66
CA ILE A 115 -14.45 0.32 7.73
C ILE A 115 -15.11 0.12 9.09
N SER A 116 -16.28 0.72 9.33
CA SER A 116 -17.03 0.56 10.58
C SER A 116 -17.40 -0.89 10.84
N PHE A 117 -17.84 -1.63 9.81
CA PHE A 117 -18.16 -3.05 9.92
C PHE A 117 -16.93 -3.88 10.29
N ARG A 118 -15.80 -3.66 9.61
CA ARG A 118 -14.53 -4.37 9.84
C ARG A 118 -13.96 -4.08 11.23
N LEU A 119 -14.07 -2.85 11.70
CA LEU A 119 -13.71 -2.47 13.06
C LEU A 119 -14.61 -3.11 14.12
N ALA A 120 -15.91 -3.25 13.85
CA ALA A 120 -16.80 -3.99 14.74
C ALA A 120 -16.41 -5.48 14.84
N GLU A 121 -15.99 -6.11 13.74
CA GLU A 121 -15.44 -7.47 13.76
C GLU A 121 -14.15 -7.54 14.60
N LEU A 122 -13.21 -6.62 14.36
CA LEU A 122 -11.96 -6.53 15.13
C LEU A 122 -12.21 -6.29 16.62
N ARG A 123 -13.22 -5.47 16.97
CA ARG A 123 -13.67 -5.25 18.34
C ARG A 123 -14.16 -6.54 18.99
N GLY A 124 -14.92 -7.35 18.24
CA GLY A 124 -15.32 -8.69 18.68
C GLY A 124 -14.13 -9.62 18.95
N LEU A 125 -13.09 -9.56 18.11
CA LEU A 125 -11.85 -10.32 18.32
C LEU A 125 -11.04 -9.81 19.53
N ALA A 126 -10.96 -8.49 19.71
CA ALA A 126 -10.22 -7.87 20.81
C ALA A 126 -10.79 -8.27 22.18
N ARG A 127 -12.11 -8.42 22.27
CA ARG A 127 -12.82 -8.93 23.46
C ARG A 127 -12.48 -10.38 23.81
N TRP A 128 -12.00 -11.16 22.84
CA TRP A 128 -11.54 -12.52 23.09
C TRP A 128 -10.08 -12.54 23.55
N CYS A 129 -9.84 -11.97 24.73
CA CYS A 129 -8.50 -11.72 25.28
C CYS A 129 -7.62 -12.98 25.30
N SER A 130 -8.18 -14.15 25.65
CA SER A 130 -7.42 -15.41 25.71
C SER A 130 -6.78 -15.82 24.38
N ARG A 131 -7.30 -15.35 23.24
CA ARG A 131 -6.78 -15.64 21.90
C ARG A 131 -5.98 -14.47 21.32
N PHE A 132 -6.48 -13.25 21.46
CA PHE A 132 -5.98 -12.10 20.70
C PHE A 132 -5.13 -11.11 21.50
N GLN A 133 -5.20 -11.14 22.84
CA GLN A 133 -4.33 -10.28 23.67
C GLN A 133 -2.85 -10.67 23.51
N ILE A 134 -2.56 -11.97 23.31
CA ILE A 134 -1.19 -12.48 23.12
C ILE A 134 -0.52 -11.86 21.89
N ILE A 135 -1.29 -11.54 20.85
CA ILE A 135 -0.78 -10.89 19.64
C ILE A 135 -0.87 -9.37 19.69
N GLY A 136 -1.21 -8.78 20.85
CA GLY A 136 -1.23 -7.33 21.04
C GLY A 136 -2.48 -6.61 20.54
N LEU A 137 -3.59 -7.31 20.29
CA LEU A 137 -4.86 -6.68 19.94
C LEU A 137 -5.53 -6.13 21.21
N ASP A 138 -5.35 -4.82 21.46
CA ASP A 138 -5.86 -4.15 22.66
C ASP A 138 -7.33 -3.72 22.51
N GLU A 139 -8.18 -4.13 23.47
CA GLU A 139 -9.61 -3.81 23.44
C GLU A 139 -9.89 -2.31 23.52
N LYS A 140 -9.15 -1.56 24.35
CA LYS A 140 -9.42 -0.13 24.56
C LYS A 140 -9.06 0.70 23.35
N LEU A 141 -7.93 0.39 22.70
CA LEU A 141 -7.55 1.06 21.46
C LEU A 141 -8.56 0.76 20.34
N ILE A 142 -8.99 -0.49 20.20
CA ILE A 142 -9.99 -0.85 19.19
C ILE A 142 -11.37 -0.24 19.51
N ASP A 143 -11.75 -0.13 20.78
CA ASP A 143 -12.94 0.60 21.21
C ASP A 143 -12.87 2.08 20.80
N GLY A 144 -11.75 2.76 21.07
CA GLY A 144 -11.54 4.16 20.68
C GLY A 144 -11.57 4.37 19.17
N VAL A 145 -10.96 3.48 18.39
CA VAL A 145 -11.03 3.52 16.93
C VAL A 145 -12.45 3.27 16.43
N THR A 146 -13.19 2.34 17.06
CA THR A 146 -14.60 2.06 16.72
C THR A 146 -15.50 3.26 16.99
N GLU A 147 -15.22 4.00 18.06
CA GLU A 147 -15.89 5.27 18.34
C GLU A 147 -15.53 6.33 17.30
N SER A 148 -14.25 6.48 16.96
CA SER A 148 -13.78 7.45 15.96
C SER A 148 -14.38 7.24 14.57
N ILE A 149 -14.52 5.99 14.11
CA ILE A 149 -15.19 5.71 12.83
C ILE A 149 -16.68 6.04 12.91
N GLY A 150 -17.33 5.79 14.05
CA GLY A 150 -18.73 6.15 14.27
C GLY A 150 -18.97 7.66 14.17
N MET A 151 -18.07 8.46 14.74
CA MET A 151 -18.10 9.92 14.60
C MET A 151 -17.91 10.36 13.15
N LEU A 152 -17.01 9.71 12.40
CA LEU A 152 -16.82 9.99 10.98
C LEU A 152 -18.07 9.66 10.15
N VAL A 153 -18.77 8.55 10.42
CA VAL A 153 -20.05 8.22 9.75
C VAL A 153 -21.06 9.36 9.92
N VAL A 154 -21.22 9.87 11.15
CA VAL A 154 -22.15 10.97 11.42
C VAL A 154 -21.72 12.25 10.69
N GLN A 155 -20.42 12.54 10.62
CA GLN A 155 -19.90 13.70 9.90
C GLN A 155 -20.10 13.60 8.38
N VAL A 156 -19.93 12.43 7.77
CA VAL A 156 -20.21 12.21 6.34
C VAL A 156 -21.70 12.43 6.05
N GLU A 157 -22.59 11.91 6.89
CA GLU A 157 -24.04 12.10 6.73
C GLU A 157 -24.43 13.58 6.90
N ARG A 158 -23.87 14.27 7.90
CA ARG A 158 -24.06 15.71 8.09
C ARG A 158 -23.59 16.48 6.87
N PHE A 159 -22.39 16.19 6.38
CA PHE A 159 -21.83 16.82 5.18
C PHE A 159 -22.75 16.63 3.96
N SER A 160 -23.22 15.40 3.73
CA SER A 160 -24.14 15.08 2.63
C SER A 160 -25.40 15.94 2.66
N ARG A 161 -26.04 16.07 3.83
CA ARG A 161 -27.26 16.87 4.03
C ARG A 161 -27.02 18.36 3.81
N VAL A 162 -25.93 18.90 4.35
CA VAL A 162 -25.58 20.32 4.18
C VAL A 162 -25.25 20.61 2.73
N ALA A 163 -24.46 19.76 2.07
CA ALA A 163 -24.13 19.91 0.65
C ALA A 163 -25.39 19.92 -0.22
N ALA A 164 -26.33 19.00 0.01
CA ALA A 164 -27.61 18.97 -0.71
C ALA A 164 -28.41 20.26 -0.52
N THR A 165 -28.47 20.78 0.72
CA THR A 165 -29.18 22.01 1.05
C THR A 165 -28.55 23.22 0.36
N VAL A 166 -27.22 23.35 0.43
CA VAL A 166 -26.47 24.46 -0.18
C VAL A 166 -26.64 24.45 -1.70
N LEU A 167 -26.51 23.30 -2.34
CA LEU A 167 -26.69 23.17 -3.78
C LEU A 167 -28.10 23.58 -4.23
N TYR A 168 -29.12 23.19 -3.47
CA TYR A 168 -30.50 23.60 -3.74
C TYR A 168 -30.69 25.13 -3.61
N GLN A 169 -30.08 25.74 -2.60
CA GLN A 169 -30.12 27.19 -2.42
C GLN A 169 -29.43 27.95 -3.57
N PHE A 170 -28.28 27.46 -4.03
CA PHE A 170 -27.60 28.01 -5.23
C PHE A 170 -28.48 27.92 -6.47
N GLN A 171 -29.15 26.78 -6.70
CA GLN A 171 -30.06 26.61 -7.84
C GLN A 171 -31.21 27.61 -7.79
N ASN A 172 -31.86 27.75 -6.64
CA ASN A 172 -32.95 28.71 -6.45
C ASN A 172 -32.47 30.17 -6.66
N PHE A 173 -31.29 30.51 -6.14
CA PHE A 173 -30.68 31.83 -6.35
C PHE A 173 -30.38 32.09 -7.83
N PHE A 174 -29.73 31.17 -8.54
CA PHE A 174 -29.42 31.37 -9.96
C PHE A 174 -30.66 31.44 -10.84
N THR A 175 -31.71 30.66 -10.54
CA THR A 175 -33.01 30.80 -11.22
C THR A 175 -33.61 32.19 -11.01
N TRP A 176 -33.55 32.73 -9.79
CA TRP A 176 -34.01 34.08 -9.50
C TRP A 176 -33.20 35.15 -10.24
N VAL A 177 -31.86 35.11 -10.13
CA VAL A 177 -30.99 36.09 -10.80
C VAL A 177 -31.16 36.04 -12.32
N LEU A 178 -31.34 34.85 -12.90
CA LEU A 178 -31.58 34.70 -14.33
C LEU A 178 -32.87 35.40 -14.76
N LYS A 179 -33.93 35.28 -13.97
CA LYS A 179 -35.18 36.00 -14.20
C LYS A 179 -34.95 37.52 -14.13
N CYS A 180 -34.20 38.00 -13.14
CA CYS A 180 -33.86 39.43 -13.03
C CYS A 180 -33.07 39.94 -14.24
N VAL A 181 -32.05 39.21 -14.69
CA VAL A 181 -31.25 39.57 -15.88
C VAL A 181 -32.15 39.66 -17.12
N LYS A 182 -33.05 38.70 -17.34
CA LYS A 182 -33.98 38.73 -18.48
C LYS A 182 -34.95 39.91 -18.43
N ILE A 183 -35.48 40.25 -17.25
CA ILE A 183 -36.35 41.42 -17.07
C ILE A 183 -35.59 42.70 -17.43
N LEU A 184 -34.35 42.85 -16.97
CA LEU A 184 -33.51 44.02 -17.27
C LEU A 184 -33.18 44.14 -18.76
N LEU A 185 -33.04 43.01 -19.46
CA LEU A 185 -32.77 42.97 -20.90
C LEU A 185 -34.03 43.01 -21.78
N ASN A 186 -35.23 43.14 -21.18
CA ASN A 186 -36.53 43.05 -21.85
C ASN A 186 -36.74 41.75 -22.65
N GLU A 187 -36.20 40.64 -22.15
CA GLU A 187 -36.34 39.30 -22.72
C GLU A 187 -37.53 38.53 -22.10
N PRO A 188 -38.16 37.58 -22.83
CA PRO A 188 -39.29 36.82 -22.30
C PRO A 188 -38.89 35.93 -21.11
N THR A 189 -39.67 36.01 -20.03
CA THR A 189 -39.44 35.26 -18.77
C THR A 189 -40.26 33.99 -18.63
N ASP A 190 -41.19 33.71 -19.56
CA ASP A 190 -42.20 32.65 -19.43
C ASP A 190 -41.61 31.24 -19.30
N GLN A 191 -40.35 31.06 -19.73
CA GLN A 191 -39.62 29.79 -19.67
C GLN A 191 -38.80 29.61 -18.38
N VAL A 192 -38.69 30.64 -17.53
CA VAL A 192 -37.90 30.57 -16.29
C VAL A 192 -38.81 30.17 -15.13
N PRO A 193 -38.50 29.09 -14.39
CA PRO A 193 -39.27 28.68 -13.23
C PRO A 193 -39.38 29.79 -12.18
N ALA A 194 -40.45 29.75 -11.37
CA ALA A 194 -40.58 30.64 -10.23
C ALA A 194 -39.58 30.24 -9.14
N ALA A 195 -38.75 31.19 -8.70
CA ALA A 195 -37.87 31.01 -7.54
C ALA A 195 -38.62 31.35 -6.24
N ASN A 196 -38.28 30.65 -5.17
CA ASN A 196 -38.80 30.93 -3.83
C ASN A 196 -38.01 32.10 -3.22
N SER A 197 -38.69 33.21 -2.94
CA SER A 197 -38.08 34.44 -2.40
C SER A 197 -37.55 34.29 -0.98
N GLU A 198 -38.17 33.47 -0.13
CA GLU A 198 -37.67 33.23 1.24
C GLU A 198 -36.31 32.54 1.21
N LEU A 199 -36.16 31.57 0.31
CA LEU A 199 -34.91 30.87 0.07
C LEU A 199 -33.82 31.81 -0.49
N VAL A 200 -34.19 32.78 -1.34
CA VAL A 200 -33.25 33.82 -1.79
C VAL A 200 -32.77 34.67 -0.61
N VAL A 201 -33.65 35.07 0.32
CA VAL A 201 -33.23 35.82 1.52
C VAL A 201 -32.24 35.00 2.37
N ILE A 202 -32.50 33.70 2.55
CA ILE A 202 -31.60 32.80 3.28
C ILE A 202 -30.24 32.70 2.55
N PHE A 203 -30.25 32.52 1.22
CA PHE A 203 -29.03 32.46 0.44
C PHE A 203 -28.20 33.74 0.59
N LEU A 204 -28.82 34.91 0.45
CA LEU A 204 -28.13 36.20 0.55
C LEU A 204 -27.46 36.39 1.91
N LYS A 205 -28.15 36.03 3.01
CA LYS A 205 -27.64 36.17 4.38
C LYS A 205 -26.56 35.16 4.77
N PHE A 206 -26.62 33.94 4.23
CA PHE A 206 -25.86 32.81 4.76
C PHE A 206 -24.94 32.12 3.75
N LEU A 207 -25.05 32.39 2.45
CA LEU A 207 -24.32 31.68 1.40
C LEU A 207 -23.66 32.60 0.36
N LEU A 208 -23.99 33.89 0.31
CA LEU A 208 -23.38 34.81 -0.65
C LEU A 208 -21.88 34.99 -0.36
N ASP A 209 -21.54 35.27 0.89
CA ASP A 209 -20.16 35.53 1.35
C ASP A 209 -19.58 34.40 2.22
N LYS A 210 -20.38 33.35 2.50
CA LYS A 210 -19.99 32.22 3.35
C LYS A 210 -20.05 30.91 2.57
N ASP A 211 -19.07 30.04 2.82
CA ASP A 211 -18.97 28.71 2.20
C ASP A 211 -19.05 27.60 3.26
N PRO A 212 -20.27 27.16 3.63
CA PRO A 212 -20.43 26.12 4.65
C PRO A 212 -19.93 24.74 4.18
N ILE A 213 -19.89 24.47 2.87
CA ILE A 213 -19.34 23.20 2.36
C ILE A 213 -17.84 23.16 2.60
N LYS A 214 -17.11 24.23 2.25
CA LYS A 214 -15.68 24.34 2.53
C LYS A 214 -15.39 24.35 4.03
N GLN A 215 -16.21 25.03 4.84
CA GLN A 215 -16.06 25.03 6.29
C GLN A 215 -16.19 23.61 6.87
N LEU A 216 -17.20 22.85 6.44
CA LEU A 216 -17.37 21.46 6.89
C LEU A 216 -16.26 20.53 6.40
N LEU A 217 -15.66 20.79 5.23
CA LEU A 217 -14.59 19.95 4.69
C LEU A 217 -13.25 20.24 5.38
N GLU A 218 -12.83 21.50 5.44
CA GLU A 218 -11.43 21.89 5.67
C GLU A 218 -11.23 22.96 6.76
N ALA A 219 -12.25 23.34 7.56
CA ALA A 219 -12.07 24.41 8.54
C ALA A 219 -10.94 24.15 9.55
N ASP A 220 -10.00 25.10 9.63
CA ASP A 220 -8.96 25.16 10.66
C ASP A 220 -9.52 25.69 11.99
N GLU A 221 -10.59 26.47 11.95
CA GLU A 221 -11.30 26.96 13.13
C GLU A 221 -12.38 25.98 13.60
N ARG A 222 -12.88 26.18 14.83
CA ARG A 222 -13.99 25.38 15.36
C ARG A 222 -15.29 25.77 14.65
N ILE A 223 -16.03 24.76 14.22
CA ILE A 223 -17.34 24.94 13.59
C ILE A 223 -18.37 25.16 14.70
N GLU A 224 -19.08 26.27 14.65
CA GLU A 224 -20.15 26.56 15.61
C GLU A 224 -21.24 25.49 15.53
N CYS A 225 -21.54 24.87 16.67
CA CYS A 225 -22.64 23.94 16.82
C CYS A 225 -23.77 24.62 17.59
N ASP A 226 -25.01 24.35 17.16
CA ASP A 226 -26.20 24.84 17.84
C ASP A 226 -26.27 24.28 19.28
N MET A 227 -26.69 25.13 20.23
CA MET A 227 -26.69 24.79 21.65
C MET A 227 -27.63 23.63 21.98
N ASP A 228 -28.75 23.51 21.27
CA ASP A 228 -29.69 22.40 21.47
C ASP A 228 -29.09 21.09 20.94
N THR A 229 -28.37 21.15 19.81
CA THR A 229 -27.64 20.02 19.25
C THR A 229 -26.52 19.56 20.19
N ALA A 230 -25.71 20.49 20.72
CA ALA A 230 -24.65 20.18 21.68
C ALA A 230 -25.21 19.49 22.94
N ARG A 231 -26.30 20.03 23.50
CA ARG A 231 -26.99 19.42 24.65
C ARG A 231 -27.55 18.04 24.34
N HIS A 232 -28.04 17.80 23.13
CA HIS A 232 -28.51 16.49 22.71
C HIS A 232 -27.37 15.46 22.66
N ILE A 233 -26.20 15.85 22.16
CA ILE A 233 -25.01 14.98 22.14
C ILE A 233 -24.59 14.62 23.56
N GLU A 234 -24.55 15.60 24.48
CA GLU A 234 -24.25 15.35 25.90
C GLU A 234 -25.22 14.33 26.53
N GLN A 235 -26.51 14.39 26.17
CA GLN A 235 -27.49 13.40 26.62
C GLN A 235 -27.23 12.01 26.04
N LEU A 236 -26.83 11.92 24.76
CA LEU A 236 -26.52 10.65 24.11
C LEU A 236 -25.34 9.93 24.78
N VAL A 237 -24.38 10.66 25.37
CA VAL A 237 -23.28 10.05 26.14
C VAL A 237 -23.82 9.18 27.28
N VAL A 238 -24.88 9.63 27.97
CA VAL A 238 -25.53 8.86 29.06
C VAL A 238 -26.16 7.56 28.55
N PHE A 239 -26.57 7.53 27.28
CA PHE A 239 -27.15 6.36 26.62
C PHE A 239 -26.11 5.48 25.90
N GLY A 240 -24.81 5.70 26.12
CA GLY A 240 -23.74 4.95 25.47
C GLY A 240 -23.37 5.47 24.07
N GLY A 241 -23.67 6.75 23.80
CA GLY A 241 -23.14 7.47 22.64
C GLY A 241 -21.65 7.78 22.78
N PHE A 242 -21.12 8.58 21.85
CA PHE A 242 -19.70 8.93 21.81
C PHE A 242 -19.31 9.77 23.03
N THR A 243 -18.18 9.42 23.64
CA THR A 243 -17.50 10.14 24.72
C THR A 243 -16.99 11.50 24.27
N ASP A 244 -16.55 11.62 23.03
CA ASP A 244 -16.16 12.90 22.44
C ASP A 244 -17.38 13.65 21.92
N THR A 245 -17.75 14.72 22.62
CA THR A 245 -18.90 15.57 22.30
C THR A 245 -18.57 16.71 21.32
N GLN A 246 -17.28 16.98 21.09
CA GLN A 246 -16.81 18.08 20.26
C GLN A 246 -16.57 17.67 18.80
N PHE A 247 -16.84 16.40 18.44
CA PHE A 247 -16.60 15.89 17.10
C PHE A 247 -17.33 16.70 16.02
N LEU A 248 -18.52 17.28 16.30
CA LEU A 248 -19.25 18.15 15.37
C LEU A 248 -18.64 19.55 15.20
N GLU A 249 -17.77 19.98 16.11
CA GLU A 249 -17.04 21.25 16.00
C GLU A 249 -15.82 21.12 15.06
N ARG A 250 -15.51 19.90 14.61
CA ARG A 250 -14.39 19.61 13.70
C ARG A 250 -14.86 19.51 12.25
N SER A 251 -13.94 19.81 11.34
CA SER A 251 -14.13 19.55 9.92
C SER A 251 -13.99 18.05 9.63
N LEU A 252 -14.52 17.63 8.47
CA LEU A 252 -14.46 16.25 8.01
C LEU A 252 -13.01 15.77 7.87
N VAL A 253 -12.11 16.61 7.34
CA VAL A 253 -10.68 16.30 7.24
C VAL A 253 -10.06 16.09 8.62
N LYS A 254 -10.36 16.94 9.60
CA LYS A 254 -9.83 16.76 10.97
C LYS A 254 -10.33 15.47 11.62
N GLN A 255 -11.63 15.19 11.50
CA GLN A 255 -12.20 13.96 12.05
C GLN A 255 -11.60 12.70 11.39
N PHE A 256 -11.34 12.77 10.08
CA PHE A 256 -10.68 11.69 9.36
C PHE A 256 -9.22 11.51 9.80
N ASN A 257 -8.46 12.59 10.00
CA ASN A 257 -7.09 12.50 10.48
C ASN A 257 -6.99 11.89 11.89
N GLU A 258 -7.91 12.25 12.81
CA GLU A 258 -7.98 11.65 14.14
C GLU A 258 -8.26 10.14 14.09
N LEU A 259 -9.14 9.71 13.18
CA LEU A 259 -9.38 8.29 12.92
C LEU A 259 -8.10 7.61 12.42
N GLU A 260 -7.39 8.23 11.47
CA GLU A 260 -6.17 7.68 10.89
C GLU A 260 -5.07 7.50 11.94
N ASP A 261 -4.88 8.50 12.81
CA ASP A 261 -3.89 8.44 13.88
C ASP A 261 -4.25 7.38 14.93
N SER A 262 -5.54 7.28 15.28
CA SER A 262 -6.04 6.22 16.17
C SER A 262 -5.84 4.82 15.58
N LEU A 263 -6.07 4.65 14.26
CA LEU A 263 -5.83 3.40 13.55
C LEU A 263 -4.35 3.02 13.56
N LYS A 264 -3.44 3.98 13.34
CA LYS A 264 -1.98 3.77 13.41
C LYS A 264 -1.58 3.26 14.79
N GLU A 265 -2.08 3.88 15.86
CA GLU A 265 -1.79 3.46 17.23
C GLU A 265 -2.30 2.04 17.49
N ALA A 266 -3.57 1.77 17.16
CA ALA A 266 -4.18 0.45 17.37
C ALA A 266 -3.47 -0.68 16.61
N PHE A 267 -3.01 -0.43 15.38
CA PHE A 267 -2.32 -1.43 14.56
C PHE A 267 -0.81 -1.52 14.82
N LEU A 268 -0.21 -0.53 15.49
CA LEU A 268 1.18 -0.61 15.96
C LEU A 268 1.34 -1.58 17.14
N MET A 269 0.30 -1.75 17.96
CA MET A 269 0.35 -2.62 19.13
C MET A 269 0.59 -4.10 18.79
N PRO A 270 -0.08 -4.70 17.79
CA PRO A 270 0.26 -6.04 17.34
C PRO A 270 1.70 -6.16 16.84
N PHE A 271 2.18 -5.19 16.07
CA PHE A 271 3.54 -5.20 15.54
C PHE A 271 4.60 -5.20 16.66
N THR A 272 4.47 -4.30 17.63
CA THR A 272 5.39 -4.20 18.77
C THR A 272 5.31 -5.43 19.68
N THR A 273 4.11 -5.96 19.91
CA THR A 273 3.90 -7.15 20.75
C THR A 273 4.52 -8.39 20.10
N ILE A 274 4.23 -8.64 18.82
CA ILE A 274 4.77 -9.81 18.10
C ILE A 274 6.30 -9.70 17.95
N SER A 275 6.81 -8.53 17.55
CA SER A 275 8.26 -8.35 17.41
C SER A 275 9.01 -8.56 18.73
N SER A 276 8.44 -8.14 19.87
CA SER A 276 9.02 -8.40 21.19
C SER A 276 9.09 -9.88 21.57
N GLN A 277 8.24 -10.73 20.96
CA GLN A 277 8.23 -12.18 21.18
C GLN A 277 9.18 -12.95 20.26
N ILE A 278 9.70 -12.30 19.20
CA ILE A 278 10.67 -12.90 18.30
C ILE A 278 12.04 -12.85 18.96
N HIS A 279 12.55 -14.02 19.37
CA HIS A 279 13.85 -14.17 20.00
C HIS A 279 14.79 -15.00 19.13
N CYS A 280 16.05 -14.56 19.03
CA CYS A 280 17.09 -15.34 18.36
C CYS A 280 17.39 -16.59 19.18
N GLN A 281 16.99 -17.76 18.68
CA GLN A 281 17.22 -19.04 19.37
C GLN A 281 18.65 -19.57 19.18
N GLY A 282 19.31 -19.20 18.08
CA GLY A 282 20.63 -19.71 17.74
C GLY A 282 21.36 -18.83 16.73
N LEU A 283 22.69 -18.84 16.83
CA LEU A 283 23.60 -18.19 15.89
C LEU A 283 24.57 -19.25 15.37
N LEU A 284 24.66 -19.37 14.04
CA LEU A 284 25.55 -20.32 13.38
C LEU A 284 26.65 -19.57 12.61
N PRO A 285 27.87 -19.45 13.17
CA PRO A 285 29.00 -18.86 12.44
C PRO A 285 29.47 -19.83 11.35
N LEU A 286 29.40 -19.40 10.08
CA LEU A 286 29.75 -20.22 8.93
C LEU A 286 31.26 -20.23 8.66
N TYR A 287 31.86 -19.08 8.39
CA TYR A 287 33.29 -18.94 8.06
C TYR A 287 33.83 -17.54 8.40
N PRO A 288 35.15 -17.38 8.62
CA PRO A 288 35.80 -16.07 8.73
C PRO A 288 36.02 -15.45 7.35
N VAL A 289 35.79 -14.15 7.22
CA VAL A 289 36.22 -13.37 6.04
C VAL A 289 37.57 -12.74 6.35
N THR A 290 38.62 -13.10 5.59
CA THR A 290 39.95 -12.49 5.72
C THR A 290 40.04 -11.19 4.91
N SER A 291 40.92 -10.26 5.32
CA SER A 291 41.02 -8.92 4.70
C SER A 291 41.37 -8.94 3.21
N SER A 292 41.96 -10.02 2.69
CA SER A 292 42.23 -10.24 1.27
C SER A 292 40.95 -10.38 0.43
N VAL A 293 39.84 -10.84 1.02
CA VAL A 293 38.54 -10.99 0.35
C VAL A 293 37.79 -9.64 0.24
N ILE A 294 38.12 -8.65 1.08
CA ILE A 294 37.47 -7.32 1.07
C ILE A 294 37.81 -6.50 -0.19
N LEU A 295 38.97 -6.76 -0.80
CA LEU A 295 39.45 -6.06 -2.00
C LEU A 295 38.84 -6.59 -3.31
N ALA A 296 38.35 -7.83 -3.31
CA ALA A 296 37.58 -8.39 -4.40
C ALA A 296 36.10 -8.31 -4.01
N SER A 297 35.36 -7.30 -4.48
CA SER A 297 33.93 -7.14 -4.22
C SER A 297 33.09 -8.22 -4.94
N THR A 298 33.35 -9.50 -4.69
CA THR A 298 32.55 -10.60 -5.21
C THR A 298 31.57 -11.02 -4.12
N CYS A 299 30.30 -10.68 -4.32
CA CYS A 299 29.19 -11.22 -3.54
C CYS A 299 29.31 -12.74 -3.60
N THR A 300 29.60 -13.39 -2.46
CA THR A 300 29.71 -14.85 -2.40
C THR A 300 28.34 -15.44 -2.69
N PRO A 301 28.19 -16.32 -3.70
CA PRO A 301 26.89 -16.86 -4.04
C PRO A 301 26.33 -17.60 -2.84
N THR A 302 25.13 -17.17 -2.41
CA THR A 302 24.41 -17.66 -1.24
C THR A 302 22.95 -17.78 -1.62
N SER A 303 22.40 -18.97 -1.50
CA SER A 303 20.99 -19.25 -1.73
C SER A 303 20.37 -19.79 -0.45
N ILE A 304 19.24 -19.18 -0.06
CA ILE A 304 18.43 -19.57 1.09
C ILE A 304 17.06 -19.92 0.54
N SER A 305 16.65 -21.15 0.80
CA SER A 305 15.43 -21.73 0.23
C SER A 305 14.82 -22.69 1.23
N PHE A 306 13.50 -22.80 1.25
CA PHE A 306 12.79 -23.79 2.05
C PHE A 306 12.00 -24.71 1.14
N TYR A 307 11.86 -25.96 1.55
CA TYR A 307 11.02 -26.95 0.90
C TYR A 307 9.92 -27.41 1.84
N LYS A 308 8.71 -27.55 1.31
CA LYS A 308 7.54 -28.06 2.04
C LYS A 308 7.30 -29.49 1.58
N ASP A 309 7.36 -30.42 2.52
CA ASP A 309 7.08 -31.83 2.30
C ASP A 309 5.57 -32.04 2.09
N GLU A 310 5.17 -32.56 0.92
CA GLU A 310 3.76 -32.79 0.55
C GLU A 310 3.23 -34.17 1.00
N ASP A 311 4.08 -35.07 1.51
CA ASP A 311 3.71 -36.47 1.80
C ASP A 311 2.98 -36.67 3.15
N SER A 312 2.71 -35.61 3.91
CA SER A 312 1.94 -35.70 5.16
C SER A 312 0.42 -35.70 4.92
N GLN A 313 -0.11 -36.78 4.33
CA GLN A 313 -1.56 -37.02 4.21
C GLN A 313 -2.27 -37.36 5.54
N HIS A 314 -1.59 -37.20 6.68
CA HIS A 314 -2.18 -37.44 7.99
C HIS A 314 -1.97 -36.24 8.93
N GLU A 315 -3.10 -35.65 9.31
CA GLU A 315 -3.33 -34.67 10.38
C GLU A 315 -2.82 -33.23 10.16
N GLU A 316 -3.75 -32.27 10.29
CA GLU A 316 -3.61 -30.81 10.08
C GLU A 316 -2.60 -30.08 11.01
N SER A 317 -1.64 -30.77 11.64
CA SER A 317 -0.83 -30.19 12.72
C SER A 317 0.69 -30.24 12.60
N SER A 318 1.29 -30.75 11.52
CA SER A 318 2.74 -30.55 11.31
C SER A 318 3.16 -30.70 9.86
N TYR A 319 3.21 -29.58 9.12
CA TYR A 319 4.00 -29.52 7.90
C TYR A 319 5.50 -29.60 8.27
N SER A 320 6.22 -30.60 7.78
CA SER A 320 7.69 -30.60 7.80
C SER A 320 8.18 -29.60 6.75
N LEU A 321 8.68 -28.46 7.23
CA LEU A 321 9.47 -27.55 6.40
C LEU A 321 10.94 -27.91 6.59
N THR A 322 11.65 -28.07 5.49
CA THR A 322 13.11 -28.25 5.50
C THR A 322 13.75 -27.00 4.92
N ASP A 323 14.61 -26.36 5.71
CA ASP A 323 15.37 -25.20 5.27
C ASP A 323 16.72 -25.64 4.69
N PHE A 324 17.04 -25.10 3.52
CA PHE A 324 18.33 -25.29 2.85
C PHE A 324 19.06 -23.96 2.73
N VAL A 325 20.31 -23.95 3.20
CA VAL A 325 21.23 -22.83 3.03
C VAL A 325 22.45 -23.33 2.28
N CYS A 326 22.58 -22.88 1.05
CA CYS A 326 23.68 -23.24 0.17
C CYS A 326 24.56 -22.01 -0.05
N PHE A 327 25.87 -22.14 0.04
CA PHE A 327 26.79 -21.00 -0.09
C PHE A 327 28.18 -21.42 -0.56
N LYS A 328 28.86 -20.56 -1.30
CA LYS A 328 30.28 -20.72 -1.62
C LYS A 328 31.14 -20.20 -0.47
N ILE A 329 32.13 -20.98 -0.08
CA ILE A 329 33.15 -20.59 0.89
C ILE A 329 34.25 -19.81 0.15
N PRO A 330 34.59 -18.57 0.56
CA PRO A 330 35.67 -17.81 -0.06
C PRO A 330 37.00 -18.53 -0.03
N ASP A 331 37.74 -18.48 -1.14
CA ASP A 331 39.09 -19.04 -1.22
C ASP A 331 40.02 -18.38 -0.19
N GLY A 332 40.69 -19.22 0.61
CA GLY A 332 41.56 -18.75 1.70
C GLY A 332 40.86 -18.62 3.06
N SER A 333 39.53 -18.78 3.12
CA SER A 333 38.84 -19.03 4.38
C SER A 333 38.92 -20.53 4.73
N LEU A 334 39.04 -20.85 6.03
CA LEU A 334 39.08 -22.22 6.56
C LEU A 334 40.21 -23.14 6.01
N ASN A 335 41.24 -22.58 5.36
CA ASN A 335 42.30 -23.31 4.64
C ASN A 335 41.77 -24.25 3.52
N LYS A 336 40.56 -23.99 3.01
CA LYS A 336 39.96 -24.73 1.90
C LYS A 336 39.86 -23.83 0.66
N ARG A 337 39.93 -24.42 -0.53
CA ARG A 337 39.73 -23.74 -1.81
C ARG A 337 38.52 -24.34 -2.51
N ASN A 338 37.81 -23.52 -3.28
CA ASN A 338 36.74 -23.91 -4.17
C ASN A 338 35.68 -24.82 -3.54
N CYS A 339 35.24 -24.48 -2.33
CA CYS A 339 34.30 -25.31 -1.57
C CYS A 339 32.90 -24.68 -1.51
N ILE A 340 31.88 -25.52 -1.59
CA ILE A 340 30.46 -25.16 -1.42
C ILE A 340 29.94 -25.83 -0.16
N GLY A 341 29.30 -25.07 0.72
CA GLY A 341 28.59 -25.57 1.89
C GLY A 341 27.11 -25.70 1.60
N VAL A 342 26.53 -26.86 1.93
CA VAL A 342 25.08 -27.07 1.93
C VAL A 342 24.67 -27.46 3.34
N ILE A 343 23.79 -26.67 3.92
CA ILE A 343 23.22 -26.89 5.26
C ILE A 343 21.73 -27.16 5.09
N LYS A 344 21.25 -28.23 5.72
CA LYS A 344 19.86 -28.67 5.78
C LYS A 344 19.41 -28.66 7.23
N ASP A 345 18.33 -27.95 7.53
CA ASP A 345 17.62 -28.07 8.79
C ASP A 345 16.28 -28.76 8.55
N SER A 346 16.15 -29.99 9.05
CA SER A 346 14.89 -30.75 9.05
C SER A 346 14.07 -30.52 10.32
N GLY A 347 14.47 -29.56 11.16
CA GLY A 347 13.89 -29.30 12.45
C GLY A 347 12.55 -28.61 12.38
N ASN A 348 11.59 -29.09 13.15
CA ASN A 348 10.37 -28.34 13.41
C ASN A 348 10.74 -27.18 14.35
N CYS A 349 10.88 -25.96 13.80
CA CYS A 349 11.31 -24.72 14.47
C CYS A 349 10.55 -24.38 15.79
N CYS A 350 9.46 -25.09 16.08
CA CYS A 350 8.58 -24.84 17.22
C CYS A 350 9.07 -25.43 18.56
N THR A 351 10.16 -26.20 18.62
CA THR A 351 10.67 -26.72 19.90
C THR A 351 12.12 -26.31 20.14
N ALA A 352 12.38 -25.70 21.29
CA ALA A 352 13.71 -25.26 21.76
C ALA A 352 14.77 -26.39 21.86
N LEU A 353 14.37 -27.64 21.58
CA LEU A 353 15.18 -28.85 21.58
C LEU A 353 15.53 -29.34 20.15
N SER A 354 14.98 -28.74 19.09
CA SER A 354 15.14 -29.19 17.70
C SER A 354 16.32 -28.54 16.97
N MET A 355 17.45 -28.31 17.64
CA MET A 355 18.71 -27.96 16.94
C MET A 355 19.58 -29.20 16.69
N ALA A 356 19.05 -30.41 16.99
CA ALA A 356 19.66 -31.70 16.69
C ALA A 356 19.45 -32.16 15.23
N SER A 357 18.60 -31.44 14.48
CA SER A 357 18.26 -31.69 13.07
C SER A 357 19.17 -30.97 12.08
N LEU A 358 19.95 -29.98 12.54
CA LEU A 358 20.83 -29.23 11.66
C LEU A 358 21.95 -30.15 11.18
N SER A 359 22.07 -30.28 9.87
CA SER A 359 23.05 -31.13 9.25
C SER A 359 23.59 -30.46 7.99
N GLY A 360 24.81 -30.80 7.61
CA GLY A 360 25.39 -30.20 6.42
C GLY A 360 26.54 -31.02 5.89
N PHE A 361 26.92 -30.71 4.66
CA PHE A 361 28.13 -31.25 4.03
C PHE A 361 28.88 -30.13 3.32
N LEU A 362 30.15 -30.39 3.06
CA LEU A 362 30.99 -29.52 2.25
C LEU A 362 31.39 -30.26 0.99
N LEU A 363 31.21 -29.63 -0.15
CA LEU A 363 31.60 -30.13 -1.45
C LEU A 363 32.81 -29.36 -1.95
N HIS A 364 33.90 -30.05 -2.25
CA HIS A 364 35.08 -29.52 -2.90
C HIS A 364 34.94 -29.69 -4.41
N MET A 365 35.03 -28.57 -5.12
CA MET A 365 34.95 -28.53 -6.58
C MET A 365 36.35 -28.69 -7.19
N PRO A 366 36.50 -29.39 -8.32
CA PRO A 366 37.79 -29.49 -9.00
C PRO A 366 38.38 -28.11 -9.30
N ASP A 367 39.69 -27.95 -9.15
CA ASP A 367 40.39 -26.66 -9.22
C ASP A 367 40.28 -26.00 -10.60
N GLU A 368 39.93 -26.78 -11.64
CA GLU A 368 39.71 -26.34 -13.02
C GLU A 368 38.41 -25.52 -13.19
N TYR A 369 37.47 -25.64 -12.26
CA TYR A 369 36.18 -24.96 -12.33
C TYR A 369 36.03 -23.93 -11.23
N GLU A 370 35.20 -22.92 -11.45
CA GLU A 370 34.78 -21.96 -10.45
C GLU A 370 33.26 -21.94 -10.34
N CYS A 371 32.75 -22.06 -9.11
CA CYS A 371 31.33 -21.84 -8.85
C CYS A 371 30.99 -20.35 -8.98
N VAL A 372 30.15 -20.01 -9.97
CA VAL A 372 29.65 -18.66 -10.26
C VAL A 372 28.41 -18.37 -9.43
N ASP A 373 27.46 -19.30 -9.40
CA ASP A 373 26.24 -19.18 -8.60
C ASP A 373 25.65 -20.57 -8.29
N LEU A 374 24.68 -20.62 -7.39
CA LEU A 374 24.03 -21.85 -6.97
C LEU A 374 22.61 -21.58 -6.45
N SER A 375 21.69 -22.52 -6.65
CA SER A 375 20.32 -22.40 -6.12
C SER A 375 19.62 -23.74 -5.96
N LEU A 376 18.69 -23.85 -5.00
CA LEU A 376 17.83 -25.02 -4.85
C LEU A 376 16.75 -25.02 -5.93
N TYR A 377 16.55 -26.16 -6.60
CA TYR A 377 15.56 -26.33 -7.66
C TYR A 377 14.37 -27.18 -7.23
N LYS A 378 14.55 -28.42 -6.77
CA LYS A 378 13.49 -29.34 -6.31
C LYS A 378 13.91 -30.00 -4.98
N ASP A 379 13.08 -30.88 -4.41
CA ASP A 379 13.47 -31.61 -3.19
C ASP A 379 14.83 -32.28 -3.42
N ASN A 380 15.73 -32.05 -2.48
CA ASN A 380 17.09 -32.54 -2.52
C ASN A 380 17.83 -32.27 -3.85
N GLN A 381 17.52 -31.22 -4.61
CA GLN A 381 18.19 -30.89 -5.87
C GLN A 381 18.76 -29.47 -5.88
N VAL A 382 20.08 -29.36 -5.99
CA VAL A 382 20.80 -28.08 -6.04
C VAL A 382 21.41 -27.90 -7.42
N VAL A 383 21.09 -26.79 -8.08
CA VAL A 383 21.68 -26.40 -9.37
C VAL A 383 22.92 -25.57 -9.08
N LEU A 384 24.06 -26.02 -9.58
CA LEU A 384 25.32 -25.30 -9.57
C LEU A 384 25.61 -24.74 -10.95
N LEU A 385 26.01 -23.46 -10.99
CA LEU A 385 26.50 -22.81 -12.19
C LEU A 385 28.03 -22.68 -12.08
N LEU A 386 28.73 -23.36 -12.95
CA LEU A 386 30.19 -23.45 -12.96
C LEU A 386 30.76 -22.78 -14.21
N SER A 387 31.89 -22.11 -14.08
CA SER A 387 32.69 -21.61 -15.20
C SER A 387 34.06 -22.25 -15.16
N GLU A 388 34.60 -22.63 -16.31
CA GLU A 388 35.98 -23.10 -16.41
C GLU A 388 36.95 -21.95 -16.10
N ARG A 389 37.96 -22.20 -15.26
CA ARG A 389 39.06 -21.25 -14.99
C ARG A 389 40.01 -21.33 -16.18
N SER A 390 39.96 -20.32 -17.04
CA SER A 390 40.71 -20.23 -18.31
C SER A 390 42.18 -20.64 -18.18
N CYS A 391 42.56 -21.78 -18.79
CA CYS A 391 43.95 -22.21 -18.91
C CYS A 391 44.50 -22.16 -20.35
N SER A 392 43.69 -21.80 -21.36
CA SER A 392 44.14 -21.60 -22.76
C SER A 392 43.10 -20.82 -23.59
N ASP A 393 43.49 -20.34 -24.78
CA ASP A 393 42.75 -19.47 -25.75
C ASP A 393 41.39 -19.98 -26.28
N SER A 394 40.74 -20.95 -25.64
CA SER A 394 39.38 -21.37 -25.96
C SER A 394 38.32 -20.43 -25.36
N PRO A 395 37.15 -20.24 -26.00
CA PRO A 395 36.04 -19.54 -25.37
C PRO A 395 35.64 -20.32 -24.11
N GLY A 396 35.77 -19.69 -22.93
CA GLY A 396 35.51 -20.34 -21.65
C GLY A 396 34.12 -21.00 -21.64
N ARG A 397 34.10 -22.31 -21.42
CA ARG A 397 32.86 -23.09 -21.32
C ARG A 397 32.32 -22.98 -19.90
N SER A 398 30.99 -22.91 -19.80
CA SER A 398 30.32 -22.96 -18.51
C SER A 398 29.47 -24.22 -18.43
N TRP A 399 29.15 -24.65 -17.22
CA TRP A 399 28.40 -25.87 -16.96
C TRP A 399 27.29 -25.60 -15.96
N MET A 400 26.12 -26.16 -16.22
CA MET A 400 25.03 -26.21 -15.28
C MET A 400 24.91 -27.64 -14.77
N VAL A 401 25.15 -27.83 -13.47
CA VAL A 401 25.19 -29.15 -12.83
C VAL A 401 24.04 -29.25 -11.85
N MET A 402 23.17 -30.26 -12.03
CA MET A 402 22.10 -30.54 -11.08
C MET A 402 22.53 -31.63 -10.11
N LEU A 403 22.83 -31.25 -8.87
CA LEU A 403 23.25 -32.16 -7.81
C LEU A 403 22.06 -32.75 -7.05
N GLN A 404 22.03 -34.08 -6.91
CA GLN A 404 21.12 -34.76 -5.99
C GLN A 404 21.74 -34.79 -4.59
N THR A 405 21.17 -34.05 -3.63
CA THR A 405 21.69 -33.97 -2.26
C THR A 405 21.52 -35.27 -1.45
N GLU A 406 20.65 -36.19 -1.90
CA GLU A 406 20.50 -37.54 -1.31
C GLU A 406 21.76 -38.40 -1.43
N ASN A 407 22.58 -38.13 -2.45
CA ASN A 407 23.83 -38.86 -2.66
C ASN A 407 24.91 -38.47 -1.64
N PHE A 408 24.66 -37.45 -0.80
CA PHE A 408 25.63 -36.93 0.17
C PHE A 408 25.23 -37.26 1.60
N SER A 409 26.21 -37.65 2.41
CA SER A 409 26.00 -37.91 3.85
C SER A 409 26.00 -36.61 4.65
N PHE A 410 24.82 -36.19 5.09
CA PHE A 410 24.66 -35.02 5.94
C PHE A 410 25.24 -35.28 7.34
N THR A 411 26.26 -34.53 7.72
CA THR A 411 26.88 -34.63 9.04
C THR A 411 26.18 -33.70 10.01
N PRO A 412 25.77 -34.16 11.21
CA PRO A 412 25.07 -33.31 12.18
C PRO A 412 25.99 -32.19 12.70
N LEU A 413 25.48 -30.96 12.69
CA LEU A 413 26.18 -29.78 13.16
C LEU A 413 25.83 -29.51 14.63
N SER A 414 26.78 -29.79 15.54
CA SER A 414 26.62 -29.51 16.97
C SER A 414 26.86 -28.03 17.30
N ARG A 415 26.04 -27.48 18.22
CA ARG A 415 26.13 -26.09 18.72
C ARG A 415 27.57 -25.71 19.07
N PRO A 416 28.11 -24.56 18.59
CA PRO A 416 29.34 -24.01 19.12
C PRO A 416 29.04 -23.25 20.42
N PHE A 417 29.34 -23.86 21.56
CA PHE A 417 29.80 -23.13 22.75
C PHE A 417 31.19 -23.69 23.07
N PRO A 418 32.31 -22.98 22.79
CA PRO A 418 32.50 -21.52 22.87
C PRO A 418 32.85 -20.82 21.53
N ALA A 419 32.89 -19.49 21.61
CA ALA A 419 32.79 -18.46 20.57
C ALA A 419 33.79 -18.43 19.38
N ASN A 420 34.60 -19.46 19.12
CA ASN A 420 35.70 -19.34 18.15
C ASN A 420 35.86 -20.52 17.15
N ILE A 421 34.94 -21.48 17.10
CA ILE A 421 35.00 -22.57 16.12
C ILE A 421 33.92 -22.37 15.07
N TYR A 422 34.34 -22.12 13.83
CA TYR A 422 33.45 -22.05 12.68
C TYR A 422 32.91 -23.45 12.40
N SER A 423 31.58 -23.59 12.30
CA SER A 423 30.90 -24.90 12.18
C SER A 423 31.40 -25.72 10.99
N MET A 424 31.80 -25.02 9.92
CA MET A 424 32.33 -25.61 8.69
C MET A 424 33.75 -26.21 8.82
N GLN A 425 34.50 -25.91 9.89
CA GLN A 425 35.78 -26.58 10.18
C GLN A 425 35.59 -28.04 10.60
N LYS A 426 34.43 -28.38 11.17
CA LYS A 426 34.14 -29.75 11.64
C LYS A 426 33.73 -30.70 10.51
N LEU A 427 33.39 -30.18 9.33
CA LEU A 427 32.96 -30.97 8.19
C LEU A 427 34.14 -31.39 7.30
N ALA A 428 34.20 -32.68 6.97
CA ALA A 428 35.09 -33.18 5.90
C ALA A 428 34.57 -32.67 4.55
N ALA A 429 35.48 -32.29 3.65
CA ALA A 429 35.12 -31.93 2.29
C ALA A 429 34.99 -33.21 1.45
N LEU A 430 33.89 -33.34 0.71
CA LEU A 430 33.65 -34.41 -0.26
C LEU A 430 34.05 -33.88 -1.64
N ASP A 431 34.84 -34.63 -2.41
CA ASP A 431 35.24 -34.21 -3.76
C ASP A 431 34.11 -34.45 -4.78
N LEU A 432 33.77 -33.42 -5.56
CA LEU A 432 32.83 -33.57 -6.66
C LEU A 432 33.52 -34.20 -7.87
N GLN A 433 32.99 -35.33 -8.35
CA GLN A 433 33.37 -35.92 -9.64
C GLN A 433 32.27 -35.62 -10.67
N LEU A 434 32.62 -34.95 -11.77
CA LEU A 434 31.65 -34.48 -12.76
C LEU A 434 31.10 -35.61 -13.68
N ASP A 435 31.72 -36.79 -13.65
CA ASP A 435 31.67 -37.70 -14.80
C ASP A 435 30.67 -38.85 -14.73
N THR A 436 30.00 -39.16 -13.61
CA THR A 436 28.97 -40.25 -13.64
C THR A 436 28.02 -40.42 -12.44
N ASP A 437 28.29 -39.84 -11.26
CA ASP A 437 27.56 -40.28 -10.04
C ASP A 437 26.62 -39.23 -9.39
N TYR A 438 26.52 -38.00 -9.92
CA TYR A 438 25.94 -36.87 -9.14
C TYR A 438 24.81 -36.05 -9.79
N GLY A 439 24.40 -36.35 -11.04
CA GLY A 439 23.16 -35.82 -11.66
C GLY A 439 23.32 -35.33 -13.11
N LYS A 440 22.32 -34.61 -13.65
CA LYS A 440 22.34 -34.11 -15.05
C LYS A 440 23.30 -32.92 -15.17
N VAL A 441 24.22 -32.98 -16.11
CA VAL A 441 25.20 -31.93 -16.43
C VAL A 441 24.87 -31.38 -17.81
N ARG A 442 24.82 -30.04 -17.95
CA ARG A 442 24.61 -29.37 -19.24
C ARG A 442 25.75 -28.41 -19.54
N SER A 443 26.26 -28.46 -20.76
CA SER A 443 27.27 -27.52 -21.23
C SER A 443 26.60 -26.24 -21.74
N ILE A 444 27.18 -25.09 -21.41
CA ILE A 444 26.75 -23.77 -21.86
C ILE A 444 27.90 -23.18 -22.69
N PRO A 445 27.68 -22.86 -23.98
CA PRO A 445 28.73 -22.43 -24.90
C PRO A 445 29.23 -21.00 -24.66
N TYR A 446 28.78 -20.36 -23.57
CA TYR A 446 29.12 -18.99 -23.20
C TYR A 446 29.67 -18.95 -21.78
N THR A 447 30.54 -17.97 -21.50
CA THR A 447 30.90 -17.61 -20.13
C THR A 447 29.67 -17.04 -19.43
N VAL A 448 29.39 -17.53 -18.22
CA VAL A 448 28.19 -17.19 -17.45
C VAL A 448 28.49 -16.18 -16.35
N SER A 449 27.45 -15.50 -15.86
CA SER A 449 27.53 -14.49 -14.81
C SER A 449 26.31 -14.60 -13.88
N THR A 450 26.45 -14.12 -12.65
CA THR A 450 25.36 -14.02 -11.67
C THR A 450 24.27 -13.03 -12.14
N PRO A 451 22.99 -13.24 -11.81
CA PRO A 451 22.44 -14.31 -10.96
C PRO A 451 21.93 -15.54 -11.73
N LEU A 452 21.94 -16.71 -11.09
CA LEU A 452 21.20 -17.89 -11.50
C LEU A 452 19.77 -17.81 -10.95
N ALA A 453 18.76 -18.00 -11.80
CA ALA A 453 17.37 -18.10 -11.38
C ALA A 453 16.80 -19.47 -11.77
N VAL A 454 16.12 -20.14 -10.84
CA VAL A 454 15.53 -21.46 -11.06
C VAL A 454 14.07 -21.47 -10.62
N SER A 455 13.22 -22.23 -11.32
CA SER A 455 11.80 -22.37 -11.00
C SER A 455 11.39 -23.84 -10.99
N ALA A 456 11.28 -24.40 -9.77
CA ALA A 456 10.80 -25.76 -9.51
C ALA A 456 9.47 -26.06 -10.22
N SER A 457 8.49 -25.16 -10.05
CA SER A 457 7.11 -25.32 -10.52
C SER A 457 6.97 -25.28 -12.04
N ARG A 458 7.93 -24.65 -12.73
CA ARG A 458 7.90 -24.46 -14.18
C ARG A 458 8.91 -25.34 -14.90
N GLY A 459 9.81 -25.98 -14.18
CA GLY A 459 10.80 -26.85 -14.77
C GLY A 459 11.94 -26.11 -15.47
N VAL A 460 12.23 -24.84 -15.12
CA VAL A 460 13.13 -23.98 -15.90
C VAL A 460 14.24 -23.33 -15.07
N ALA A 461 15.38 -23.07 -15.73
CA ALA A 461 16.47 -22.24 -15.23
C ALA A 461 16.77 -21.10 -16.20
N CYS A 462 17.17 -19.95 -15.66
CA CYS A 462 17.64 -18.80 -16.42
C CYS A 462 19.06 -18.44 -15.98
N VAL A 463 19.96 -18.35 -16.95
CA VAL A 463 21.38 -18.06 -16.78
C VAL A 463 21.73 -16.82 -17.60
N PHE A 464 22.55 -15.92 -17.05
CA PHE A 464 23.06 -14.78 -17.79
C PHE A 464 24.44 -15.09 -18.37
N SER A 465 24.62 -14.83 -19.67
CA SER A 465 25.97 -14.77 -20.23
C SER A 465 26.73 -13.55 -19.69
N SER A 466 28.06 -13.58 -19.78
CA SER A 466 28.94 -12.46 -19.44
C SER A 466 28.61 -11.17 -20.21
N ARG A 467 27.95 -11.29 -21.37
CA ARG A 467 27.41 -10.17 -22.17
C ARG A 467 26.02 -9.71 -21.75
N ARG A 468 25.51 -10.21 -20.61
CA ARG A 468 24.16 -9.96 -20.06
C ARG A 468 23.02 -10.44 -20.96
N HIS A 469 23.24 -11.48 -21.75
CA HIS A 469 22.13 -12.14 -22.46
C HIS A 469 21.52 -13.20 -21.55
N ALA A 470 20.19 -13.19 -21.42
CA ALA A 470 19.47 -14.22 -20.67
C ALA A 470 19.27 -15.48 -21.54
N LEU A 471 19.66 -16.63 -21.01
CA LEU A 471 19.50 -17.95 -21.61
C LEU A 471 18.54 -18.74 -20.72
N VAL A 472 17.45 -19.25 -21.29
CA VAL A 472 16.44 -20.02 -20.55
C VAL A 472 16.55 -21.48 -20.96
N TYR A 473 16.70 -22.35 -19.97
CA TYR A 473 16.83 -23.79 -20.12
C TYR A 473 15.63 -24.49 -19.48
N ILE A 474 15.09 -25.50 -20.16
CA ILE A 474 14.08 -26.41 -19.62
C ILE A 474 14.83 -27.56 -18.95
N LEU A 475 14.80 -27.63 -17.62
CA LEU A 475 15.59 -28.56 -16.82
C LEU A 475 15.08 -30.01 -16.86
N ASP A 476 13.80 -30.19 -17.20
CA ASP A 476 13.14 -31.50 -17.18
C ASP A 476 13.29 -32.27 -18.52
N GLU A 477 13.63 -31.58 -19.63
CA GLU A 477 13.86 -32.18 -20.96
C GLU A 477 15.35 -32.45 -21.17
N ASP A 478 15.73 -33.65 -21.62
CA ASP A 478 17.09 -33.93 -22.08
C ASP A 478 17.26 -33.35 -23.48
N GLU A 479 18.31 -32.55 -23.70
CA GLU A 479 18.59 -32.00 -25.05
C GLU A 479 18.95 -33.19 -25.95
N GLU A 480 18.21 -33.37 -27.05
CA GLU A 480 18.60 -34.28 -28.12
C GLU A 480 19.93 -33.77 -28.66
N GLU A 481 21.02 -34.51 -28.42
CA GLU A 481 22.32 -34.22 -29.03
C GLU A 481 22.16 -34.38 -30.55
N ASP A 482 22.00 -33.27 -31.27
CA ASP A 482 22.29 -33.23 -32.69
C ASP A 482 23.80 -33.46 -32.82
N ASP A 483 24.18 -34.72 -33.05
CA ASP A 483 25.53 -35.11 -33.44
C ASP A 483 25.90 -34.36 -34.73
N ASP A 484 26.55 -33.20 -34.59
CA ASP A 484 27.31 -32.57 -35.66
C ASP A 484 28.51 -33.48 -35.98
N GLU A 485 28.28 -34.51 -36.80
CA GLU A 485 29.33 -35.26 -37.48
C GLU A 485 30.17 -34.26 -38.29
N VAL A 486 31.35 -33.95 -37.77
CA VAL A 486 32.46 -33.36 -38.52
C VAL A 486 32.80 -34.33 -39.65
N SER A 487 32.24 -34.10 -40.84
CA SER A 487 32.64 -34.80 -42.04
C SER A 487 34.05 -34.35 -42.41
N ASP A 488 35.06 -35.10 -41.97
CA ASP A 488 36.41 -34.99 -42.49
C ASP A 488 36.41 -35.26 -43.99
N THR A 489 36.88 -34.27 -44.73
CA THR A 489 37.13 -34.28 -46.17
C THR A 489 38.34 -35.17 -46.50
N GLU A 490 38.16 -36.13 -47.41
CA GLU A 490 39.20 -36.54 -48.37
C GLU A 490 38.90 -35.95 -49.76
#